data_AF-A0AAW7I164-F1
#
_entry.id   AF-A0AAW7I164-F1
#
_cell.length_a   1.000
_cell.length_b   1.000
_cell.length_c   1.000
_cell.angle_alpha   90.00
_cell.angle_beta   90.00
_cell.angle_gamma   90.00
#
_symmetry.space_group_name_H-M   'P 1'
#
loop_
_entity.id
_entity.type
_entity.pdbx_description
1 polymer ?
#
loop_
_entity_poly.entity_id
_entity_poly.type
_entity_poly.pdbx_seq_one_letter_code
_entity_poly.pdbx_strand_id
1 'polypeptide(L)'
;MSFTAITLEAALAIEPAKLSGVIDGIPVNPAKPPARDIKHDEREPEEMILWWRQPYLQWNSNGHWEVRCLDGGAWDRPTFIGGHDELAGAIELAKKPTRAYAIGEQQALENGEALMRSLGLDE
;
A
#
# COMPACT_ATOMS: atom_id res chain seq x y z
N MET A 1 0.78 -12.05 -11.95
CA MET A 1 1.60 -10.91 -12.42
C MET A 1 3.04 -11.17 -11.99
N SER A 2 4.03 -10.86 -12.83
CA SER A 2 5.45 -10.95 -12.43
C SER A 2 5.90 -9.57 -12.01
N PHE A 3 6.35 -9.43 -10.76
CA PHE A 3 6.99 -8.21 -10.30
C PHE A 3 8.49 -8.44 -10.33
N THR A 4 9.20 -7.70 -11.18
CA THR A 4 10.66 -7.70 -11.16
C THR A 4 11.10 -6.81 -10.01
N ALA A 5 11.75 -7.41 -9.01
CA ALA A 5 12.38 -6.67 -7.93
C ALA A 5 13.60 -5.90 -8.48
N ILE A 6 13.71 -4.62 -8.12
CA ILE A 6 14.83 -3.76 -8.47
C ILE A 6 15.27 -2.98 -7.23
N THR A 7 16.55 -2.64 -7.12
CA THR A 7 17.03 -1.82 -6.00
C THR A 7 16.66 -0.36 -6.21
N LEU A 8 16.63 0.42 -5.12
CA LEU A 8 16.36 1.85 -5.18
C LEU A 8 17.41 2.59 -6.03
N GLU A 9 18.68 2.21 -5.94
CA GLU A 9 19.78 2.82 -6.69
C GLU A 9 19.60 2.62 -8.20
N ALA A 10 19.22 1.40 -8.61
CA ALA A 10 18.93 1.11 -10.01
C ALA A 10 17.70 1.89 -10.51
N ALA A 11 16.68 2.02 -9.67
CA ALA A 11 15.46 2.76 -9.99
C ALA A 11 15.71 4.27 -10.18
N LEU A 12 16.61 4.87 -9.39
CA LEU A 12 16.96 6.29 -9.50
C LEU A 12 17.64 6.66 -10.84
N ALA A 13 18.20 5.68 -11.56
CA ALA A 13 18.77 5.88 -12.89
C ALA A 13 17.72 5.85 -14.02
N ILE A 14 16.45 5.55 -13.70
CA ILE A 14 15.36 5.42 -14.68
C ILE A 14 14.44 6.64 -14.55
N GLU A 15 14.02 7.19 -15.67
CA GLU A 15 13.02 8.26 -15.68
C GLU A 15 11.73 7.80 -14.97
N PRO A 16 11.15 8.60 -14.05
CA PRO A 16 9.98 8.19 -13.25
C PRO A 16 8.79 7.64 -14.06
N ALA A 17 8.53 8.22 -15.25
CA ALA A 17 7.45 7.77 -16.12
C ALA A 17 7.71 6.40 -16.80
N LYS A 18 8.96 5.96 -16.87
CA LYS A 18 9.40 4.69 -17.47
C LYS A 18 9.73 3.63 -16.42
N LEU A 19 9.92 4.04 -15.17
CA LEU A 19 10.21 3.14 -14.06
C LEU A 19 9.01 2.20 -13.82
N SER A 20 9.25 0.90 -13.77
CA SER A 20 8.28 -0.09 -13.32
C SER A 20 9.00 -1.25 -12.64
N GLY A 21 8.48 -1.74 -11.52
CA GLY A 21 9.10 -2.81 -10.75
C GLY A 21 8.59 -2.86 -9.32
N VAL A 22 9.27 -3.63 -8.49
CA VAL A 22 9.05 -3.64 -7.03
C VAL A 22 10.32 -3.20 -6.33
N ILE A 23 10.20 -2.20 -5.46
CA ILE A 23 11.30 -1.65 -4.65
C ILE A 23 10.89 -1.79 -3.20
N ASP A 24 11.69 -2.48 -2.39
CA ASP A 24 11.39 -2.75 -0.97
C ASP A 24 9.98 -3.36 -0.73
N GLY A 25 9.52 -4.23 -1.65
CA GLY A 25 8.18 -4.82 -1.58
C GLY A 25 7.04 -3.89 -2.02
N ILE A 26 7.35 -2.68 -2.49
CA ILE A 26 6.37 -1.70 -2.97
C ILE A 26 6.32 -1.71 -4.51
N PRO A 27 5.18 -2.03 -5.13
CA PRO A 27 5.01 -1.88 -6.57
C PRO A 27 5.09 -0.41 -7.01
N VAL A 28 5.91 -0.15 -8.02
CA VAL A 28 6.08 1.18 -8.64
C VAL A 28 5.59 1.11 -10.09
N ASN A 29 4.67 2.03 -10.44
CA ASN A 29 3.96 2.04 -11.72
C ASN A 29 3.54 0.63 -12.16
N PRO A 30 2.75 -0.09 -11.36
CA PRO A 30 2.30 -1.42 -11.74
C PRO A 30 1.48 -1.33 -13.03
N ALA A 31 1.67 -2.29 -13.93
CA ALA A 31 0.95 -2.32 -15.21
C ALA A 31 -0.57 -2.53 -15.05
N LYS A 32 -0.98 -3.17 -13.96
CA LYS A 32 -2.38 -3.44 -13.60
C LYS A 32 -2.61 -3.04 -12.13
N PRO A 33 -2.67 -1.74 -11.81
CA PRO A 33 -3.03 -1.29 -10.47
C PRO A 33 -4.49 -1.69 -10.17
N PRO A 34 -4.91 -1.64 -8.89
CA PRO A 34 -6.30 -1.91 -8.55
C PRO A 34 -7.25 -0.98 -9.30
N ALA A 35 -8.36 -1.52 -9.77
CA ALA A 35 -9.33 -0.78 -10.54
C ALA A 35 -9.97 0.34 -9.71
N ARG A 36 -10.22 1.46 -10.39
CA ARG A 36 -11.08 2.54 -9.89
C ARG A 36 -12.53 2.20 -10.24
N ASP A 37 -13.45 2.74 -9.46
CA ASP A 37 -14.91 2.64 -9.66
C ASP A 37 -15.47 1.21 -9.57
N ILE A 38 -14.81 0.34 -8.77
CA ILE A 38 -15.30 -0.99 -8.38
C ILE A 38 -15.43 -1.03 -6.86
N LYS A 39 -16.64 -1.24 -6.36
CA LYS A 39 -16.90 -1.31 -4.91
C LYS A 39 -16.17 -2.50 -4.30
N HIS A 40 -15.78 -2.38 -3.04
CA HIS A 40 -15.10 -3.45 -2.29
C HIS A 40 -15.74 -4.83 -2.46
N ASP A 41 -17.07 -4.92 -2.29
CA ASP A 41 -17.82 -6.18 -2.34
C ASP A 41 -18.01 -6.74 -3.76
N GLU A 42 -17.65 -5.96 -4.79
CA GLU A 42 -17.75 -6.33 -6.21
C GLU A 42 -16.38 -6.71 -6.79
N ARG A 43 -15.32 -6.73 -5.98
CA ARG A 43 -13.95 -7.03 -6.43
C ARG A 43 -13.68 -8.52 -6.52
N GLU A 44 -12.87 -8.87 -7.51
CA GLU A 44 -12.42 -10.24 -7.69
C GLU A 44 -11.48 -10.67 -6.54
N PRO A 45 -11.58 -11.92 -6.04
CA PRO A 45 -10.74 -12.41 -4.96
C PRO A 45 -9.24 -12.28 -5.23
N GLU A 46 -8.78 -12.47 -6.47
CA GLU A 46 -7.37 -12.35 -6.84
C GLU A 46 -6.86 -10.91 -6.74
N GLU A 47 -7.70 -9.92 -7.05
CA GLU A 47 -7.37 -8.51 -6.85
C GLU A 47 -7.23 -8.24 -5.35
N MET A 48 -8.17 -8.74 -4.54
CA MET A 48 -8.17 -8.57 -3.10
C MET A 48 -6.93 -9.21 -2.46
N ILE A 49 -6.58 -10.44 -2.82
CA ILE A 49 -5.37 -11.11 -2.31
C ILE A 49 -4.10 -10.32 -2.63
N LEU A 50 -4.04 -9.73 -3.83
CA LEU A 50 -2.83 -9.05 -4.28
C LEU A 50 -2.71 -7.62 -3.76
N TRP A 51 -3.82 -6.91 -3.65
CA TRP A 51 -3.82 -5.46 -3.47
C TRP A 51 -4.37 -5.00 -2.14
N TRP A 52 -5.11 -5.84 -1.41
CA TRP A 52 -5.68 -5.43 -0.14
C TRP A 52 -4.57 -5.07 0.84
N ARG A 53 -4.60 -3.82 1.32
CA ARG A 53 -3.57 -3.22 2.18
C ARG A 53 -2.17 -3.17 1.59
N GLN A 54 -2.01 -3.40 0.28
CA GLN A 54 -0.73 -3.26 -0.41
C GLN A 54 -0.64 -1.84 -0.99
N PRO A 55 0.22 -0.96 -0.42
CA PRO A 55 0.47 0.34 -1.01
C PRO A 55 1.29 0.19 -2.30
N TYR A 56 1.08 1.12 -3.22
CA TYR A 56 1.80 1.20 -4.48
C TYR A 56 2.00 2.65 -4.90
N LEU A 57 3.02 2.87 -5.73
CA LEU A 57 3.38 4.18 -6.27
C LEU A 57 2.92 4.30 -7.72
N GLN A 58 2.45 5.48 -8.08
CA GLN A 58 2.13 5.85 -9.45
C GLN A 58 2.71 7.23 -9.76
N TRP A 59 3.41 7.35 -10.89
CA TRP A 59 3.91 8.63 -11.37
C TRP A 59 2.76 9.47 -11.93
N ASN A 60 2.58 10.67 -11.39
CA ASN A 60 1.62 11.64 -11.89
C ASN A 60 2.25 12.46 -13.02
N SER A 61 1.50 12.75 -14.08
CA SER A 61 1.95 13.60 -15.19
C SER A 61 2.32 15.03 -14.78
N ASN A 62 1.91 15.47 -13.59
CA ASN A 62 2.25 16.74 -12.97
C ASN A 62 3.62 16.72 -12.26
N GLY A 63 4.37 15.62 -12.31
CA GLY A 63 5.78 15.59 -11.90
C GLY A 63 6.04 15.14 -10.46
N HIS A 64 5.16 14.33 -9.86
CA HIS A 64 5.36 13.78 -8.52
C HIS A 64 4.85 12.34 -8.42
N TRP A 65 5.27 11.61 -7.39
CA TRP A 65 4.78 10.29 -7.04
C TRP A 65 3.50 10.39 -6.22
N GLU A 66 2.48 9.63 -6.59
CA GLU A 66 1.30 9.38 -5.78
C GLU A 66 1.42 8.03 -5.09
N VAL A 67 1.14 8.00 -3.79
CA VAL A 67 1.03 6.77 -3.00
C VAL A 67 -0.43 6.44 -2.82
N ARG A 68 -0.81 5.23 -3.24
CA ARG A 68 -2.18 4.74 -3.19
C ARG A 68 -2.25 3.37 -2.54
N CYS A 69 -3.38 3.05 -1.92
CA CYS A 69 -3.61 1.73 -1.32
C CYS A 69 -5.07 1.33 -1.45
N LEU A 70 -5.32 0.06 -1.79
CA LEU A 70 -6.66 -0.51 -1.71
C LEU A 70 -6.89 -0.93 -0.26
N ASP A 71 -7.47 -0.02 0.52
CA ASP A 71 -7.68 -0.20 1.96
C ASP A 71 -9.14 -0.07 2.41
N GLY A 72 -10.06 0.11 1.47
CA GLY A 72 -11.49 0.32 1.74
C GLY A 72 -11.82 1.72 2.27
N GLY A 73 -10.84 2.62 2.41
CA GLY A 73 -11.08 4.02 2.76
C GLY A 73 -11.91 4.75 1.71
N ALA A 74 -11.55 4.58 0.44
CA ALA A 74 -12.39 4.94 -0.69
C ALA A 74 -13.09 3.67 -1.20
N TRP A 75 -14.36 3.50 -0.82
CA TRP A 75 -15.14 2.27 -1.02
C TRP A 75 -15.12 1.67 -2.44
N ASP A 76 -14.87 2.48 -3.47
CA ASP A 76 -14.86 2.12 -4.88
C ASP A 76 -13.50 2.24 -5.58
N ARG A 77 -12.43 2.65 -4.90
CA ARG A 77 -11.11 2.90 -5.52
C ARG A 77 -9.98 2.85 -4.51
N PRO A 78 -8.72 2.76 -4.95
CA PRO A 78 -7.59 2.95 -4.04
C PRO A 78 -7.61 4.34 -3.40
N THR A 79 -7.47 4.38 -2.08
CA THR A 79 -7.30 5.59 -1.28
C THR A 79 -6.02 6.29 -1.70
N PHE A 80 -6.08 7.60 -1.90
CA PHE A 80 -4.89 8.43 -2.07
C PHE A 80 -4.30 8.73 -0.69
N ILE A 81 -3.11 8.19 -0.40
CA ILE A 81 -2.43 8.38 0.89
C ILE A 81 -1.72 9.73 0.92
N GLY A 82 -1.11 10.11 -0.20
CA GLY A 82 -0.36 11.36 -0.33
C GLY A 82 0.56 11.33 -1.55
N GLY A 83 1.35 12.39 -1.72
CA GLY A 83 2.34 12.47 -2.80
C GLY A 83 3.70 12.96 -2.33
N HIS A 84 4.73 12.70 -3.14
CA HIS A 84 6.11 13.09 -2.86
C HIS A 84 6.87 13.32 -4.18
N ASP A 85 7.77 14.30 -4.22
CA ASP A 85 8.52 14.61 -5.45
C ASP A 85 9.63 13.57 -5.71
N GLU A 86 10.23 13.06 -4.64
CA GLU A 86 11.30 12.05 -4.70
C GLU A 86 10.78 10.63 -4.48
N LEU A 87 11.36 9.66 -5.21
CA LEU A 87 11.00 8.24 -5.12
C LEU A 87 11.21 7.67 -3.70
N ALA A 88 12.34 7.99 -3.07
CA ALA A 88 12.67 7.49 -1.73
C ALA A 88 11.63 7.93 -0.69
N GLY A 89 11.25 9.21 -0.68
CA GLY A 89 10.24 9.71 0.25
C GLY A 89 8.84 9.13 -0.02
N ALA A 90 8.49 8.83 -1.28
CA ALA A 90 7.26 8.12 -1.61
C ALA A 90 7.25 6.68 -1.08
N ILE A 91 8.38 5.97 -1.16
CA ILE A 91 8.55 4.62 -0.59
C ILE A 91 8.42 4.67 0.94
N GLU A 92 9.06 5.61 1.60
CA GLU A 92 8.96 5.78 3.05
C GLU A 92 7.54 6.16 3.50
N LEU A 93 6.80 6.91 2.68
CA LEU A 93 5.38 7.15 2.91
C LEU A 93 4.55 5.87 2.76
N ALA A 94 4.83 5.05 1.73
CA ALA A 94 4.14 3.79 1.48
C ALA A 94 4.36 2.76 2.60
N LYS A 95 5.52 2.75 3.26
CA LYS A 95 5.82 1.84 4.37
C LYS A 95 5.05 2.18 5.66
N LYS A 96 4.45 3.38 5.77
CA LYS A 96 3.70 3.78 6.96
C LYS A 96 2.30 3.16 6.93
N PRO A 97 1.80 2.63 8.06
CA PRO A 97 0.43 2.14 8.12
C PRO A 97 -0.56 3.29 7.89
N THR A 98 -1.63 3.03 7.15
CA THR A 98 -2.73 3.99 7.04
C THR A 98 -3.44 4.09 8.39
N ARG A 99 -3.98 5.28 8.71
CA ARG A 99 -4.64 5.53 10.00
C ARG A 99 -5.76 4.53 10.28
N ALA A 100 -6.50 4.11 9.25
CA ALA A 100 -7.58 3.14 9.37
C ALA A 100 -7.09 1.79 9.93
N TYR A 101 -5.93 1.32 9.49
CA TYR A 101 -5.36 0.05 9.95
C TYR A 101 -4.53 0.16 11.20
N ALA A 102 -3.79 1.27 11.38
CA ALA A 102 -3.05 1.51 12.61
C ALA A 102 -3.97 1.45 13.84
N ILE A 103 -5.17 2.04 13.74
CA ILE A 103 -6.16 1.99 14.82
C ILE A 103 -6.68 0.56 15.02
N GLY A 104 -7.02 -0.14 13.93
CA GLY A 104 -7.56 -1.50 14.01
C GLY A 104 -6.57 -2.52 14.58
N GLU A 105 -5.29 -2.46 14.17
CA GLU A 105 -4.24 -3.33 14.72
C GLU A 105 -3.97 -3.02 16.19
N GLN A 106 -3.89 -1.75 16.55
CA GLN A 106 -3.70 -1.37 17.95
C GLN A 106 -4.85 -1.86 18.82
N GLN A 107 -6.10 -1.67 18.39
CA GLN A 107 -7.27 -2.18 19.11
C GLN A 107 -7.27 -3.70 19.20
N ALA A 108 -6.89 -4.41 18.13
CA ALA A 108 -6.80 -5.87 18.14
C ALA A 108 -5.75 -6.37 19.14
N LEU A 109 -4.59 -5.70 19.21
CA LEU A 109 -3.54 -6.00 20.18
C LEU A 109 -4.03 -5.73 21.62
N GLU A 110 -4.60 -4.55 21.87
CA GLU A 110 -5.14 -4.17 23.18
C GLU A 110 -6.25 -5.13 23.64
N ASN A 111 -7.15 -5.52 22.73
CA ASN A 111 -8.20 -6.50 23.01
C ASN A 111 -7.64 -7.90 23.26
N GLY A 112 -6.61 -8.30 22.51
CA GLY A 112 -5.89 -9.56 22.72
C GLY A 112 -5.22 -9.61 24.08
N GLU A 113 -4.48 -8.56 24.46
CA GLU A 113 -3.88 -8.43 25.79
C GLU A 113 -4.94 -8.44 26.89
N ALA A 114 -6.04 -7.71 26.71
CA ALA A 114 -7.14 -7.70 27.69
C ALA A 114 -7.78 -9.09 27.85
N LEU A 115 -7.93 -9.83 26.75
CA LEU A 115 -8.43 -11.20 26.78
C LEU A 115 -7.47 -12.13 27.53
N MET A 116 -6.18 -12.09 27.22
CA MET A 116 -5.16 -12.88 27.93
C MET A 116 -5.18 -12.59 29.44
N ARG A 117 -5.33 -11.31 29.82
CA ARG A 117 -5.47 -10.88 31.22
C ARG A 117 -6.69 -11.46 31.89
N SER A 118 -7.83 -11.42 31.20
CA SER A 118 -9.08 -11.97 31.73
C SER A 118 -9.03 -13.49 31.92
N LEU A 119 -8.23 -14.19 31.11
CA LEU A 119 -8.06 -15.63 31.15
C LEU A 119 -6.94 -16.09 32.09
N GLY A 120 -6.19 -15.16 32.69
CA GLY A 120 -5.03 -15.46 33.53
C GLY A 120 -3.90 -16.16 32.77
N LEU A 121 -3.77 -15.85 31.47
CA LEU A 121 -2.75 -16.41 30.57
C LEU A 121 -1.60 -15.42 30.32
N ASP A 122 -1.52 -14.36 31.11
CA ASP A 122 -0.38 -13.44 31.11
C ASP A 122 0.81 -14.18 31.73
N GLU A 123 1.91 -14.34 30.99
CA GLU A 123 3.19 -14.78 31.55
C GLU A 123 3.81 -13.72 32.46
#